data_AF-C5L5W7-F1
#
_entry.id   AF-C5L5W7-F1
#
_cell.length_a   1.000
_cell.length_b   1.000
_cell.length_c   1.000
_cell.angle_alpha   90.00
_cell.angle_beta   90.00
_cell.angle_gamma   90.00
#
_symmetry.space_group_name_H-M   'P 1'
#
loop_
_entity.id
_entity.type
_entity.pdbx_description
1 polymer ?
#
loop_
_entity_poly.entity_id
_entity_poly.type
_entity_poly.pdbx_seq_one_letter_code
_entity_poly.pdbx_strand_id
1 'polypeptide(L)'
;MASPGCHLLQKYKDCTLQAKNRPMTMRRHQFLLDFSQERVRRYVLKKLRSILSSCNIAYVKWDMNRHLTEAQSALLSDDRPQGETMHRHMLGVYQVLDSITSEFPLVRFETCAGGGGRFDAGMLYFGPQIWASDNTDACCRARIQSGLSVGYPMITMGSHITATPNHQTGRVLPGNVRGGMSMLGAMGVELNLMKADVELLEEIKALLHVYKSAIDSNLLKGKFYRLWDPFDMHSTQASIRCGGNSLDGSSM
;
A
#
# COMPACT_ATOMS: atom_id res chain seq x y z
N MET A 1 -4.54 10.13 -10.90
CA MET A 1 -5.21 11.36 -10.42
C MET A 1 -4.85 12.53 -11.33
N ALA A 2 -5.68 13.57 -11.40
CA ALA A 2 -5.35 14.79 -12.14
C ALA A 2 -5.68 16.04 -11.32
N SER A 3 -4.71 16.94 -11.16
CA SER A 3 -4.92 18.24 -10.51
C SER A 3 -5.51 19.25 -11.50
N PRO A 4 -6.30 20.23 -11.02
CA PRO A 4 -6.74 21.35 -11.84
C PRO A 4 -5.57 22.00 -12.59
N GLY A 5 -5.78 22.36 -13.85
CA GLY A 5 -4.77 23.05 -14.68
C GLY A 5 -3.64 22.16 -15.21
N CYS A 6 -3.60 20.86 -14.93
CA CYS A 6 -2.56 20.01 -15.48
C CYS A 6 -2.70 19.84 -17.01
N HIS A 7 -1.58 19.61 -17.69
CA HIS A 7 -1.54 19.47 -19.16
C HIS A 7 -2.52 18.41 -19.70
N LEU A 8 -2.79 17.35 -18.94
CA LEU A 8 -3.74 16.31 -19.34
C LEU A 8 -5.18 16.85 -19.42
N LEU A 9 -5.63 17.62 -18.42
CA LEU A 9 -6.96 18.23 -18.41
C LEU A 9 -7.10 19.33 -19.47
N GLN A 10 -6.01 20.05 -19.77
CA GLN A 10 -6.00 21.03 -20.86
C GLN A 10 -6.16 20.35 -22.23
N LYS A 11 -5.49 19.20 -22.43
CA LYS A 11 -5.52 18.46 -23.68
C LYS A 11 -6.81 17.67 -23.90
N TYR A 12 -7.36 17.06 -22.84
CA TYR A 12 -8.57 16.26 -22.88
C TYR A 12 -9.53 16.71 -21.77
N LYS A 13 -10.48 17.59 -22.11
CA LYS A 13 -11.42 18.19 -21.14
C LYS A 13 -12.34 17.17 -20.46
N ASP A 14 -12.52 16.01 -21.07
CA ASP A 14 -13.45 14.95 -20.70
C ASP A 14 -12.73 13.66 -20.24
N CYS A 15 -11.48 13.77 -19.79
CA CYS A 15 -10.68 12.64 -19.32
C CYS A 15 -10.87 12.25 -17.85
N THR A 16 -11.81 12.89 -17.14
CA THR A 16 -12.16 12.58 -15.75
C THR A 16 -13.53 11.91 -15.66
N LEU A 17 -13.77 11.16 -14.58
CA LEU A 17 -15.13 10.74 -14.26
C LEU A 17 -15.98 11.98 -13.98
N GLN A 18 -17.11 12.08 -14.65
CA GLN A 18 -18.00 13.23 -14.57
C GLN A 18 -19.42 12.84 -14.98
N ALA A 19 -20.42 13.38 -14.29
CA ALA A 19 -21.82 13.20 -14.61
C ALA A 19 -22.35 14.41 -15.41
N LYS A 20 -23.19 14.14 -16.41
CA LYS A 20 -23.77 15.20 -17.25
C LYS A 20 -24.53 16.21 -16.40
N ASN A 21 -24.28 17.50 -16.63
CA ASN A 21 -24.94 18.62 -15.93
C ASN A 21 -24.75 18.60 -14.40
N ARG A 22 -23.66 18.01 -13.90
CA ARG A 22 -23.32 18.01 -12.47
C ARG A 22 -21.94 18.63 -12.25
N PRO A 23 -21.74 19.37 -11.15
CA PRO A 23 -20.43 19.83 -10.78
C PRO A 23 -19.51 18.65 -10.43
N MET A 24 -18.23 18.76 -10.75
CA MET A 24 -17.23 17.77 -10.35
C MET A 24 -16.83 17.96 -8.89
N THR A 25 -16.91 16.91 -8.07
CA THR A 25 -16.45 16.96 -6.69
C THR A 25 -14.92 16.92 -6.65
N MET A 26 -14.29 17.88 -5.97
CA MET A 26 -12.85 17.89 -5.72
C MET A 26 -12.54 17.35 -4.31
N ARG A 27 -11.56 16.45 -4.20
CA ARG A 27 -11.08 15.93 -2.91
C ARG A 27 -9.56 15.87 -2.94
N ARG A 28 -8.88 16.39 -1.91
CA ARG A 28 -7.43 16.64 -1.89
C ARG A 28 -6.92 17.39 -3.14
N HIS A 29 -7.67 18.40 -3.59
CA HIS A 29 -7.31 19.25 -4.76
C HIS A 29 -7.06 18.50 -6.08
N GLN A 30 -7.74 17.38 -6.31
CA GLN A 30 -7.55 16.53 -7.50
C GLN A 30 -8.90 15.98 -7.99
N PHE A 31 -8.99 15.60 -9.27
CA PHE A 31 -10.07 14.86 -9.92
C PHE A 31 -9.64 13.43 -10.27
N LEU A 32 -10.60 12.50 -10.40
CA LEU A 32 -10.33 11.12 -10.81
C LEU A 32 -10.32 11.01 -12.33
N LEU A 33 -9.25 10.45 -12.88
CA LEU A 33 -9.17 10.13 -14.31
C LEU A 33 -10.14 9.00 -14.66
N ASP A 34 -10.72 9.08 -15.84
CA ASP A 34 -11.58 8.04 -16.39
C ASP A 34 -10.74 6.96 -17.10
N PHE A 35 -10.29 5.96 -16.33
CA PHE A 35 -9.57 4.82 -16.87
C PHE A 35 -10.40 3.91 -17.77
N SER A 36 -11.73 4.09 -17.89
CA SER A 36 -12.51 3.38 -18.91
C SER A 36 -12.12 3.81 -20.34
N GLN A 37 -11.56 5.02 -20.49
CA GLN A 37 -11.14 5.57 -21.78
C GLN A 37 -9.73 5.15 -22.17
N GLU A 38 -9.60 4.54 -23.35
CA GLU A 38 -8.31 4.06 -23.84
C GLU A 38 -7.28 5.18 -24.02
N ARG A 39 -7.70 6.36 -24.53
CA ARG A 39 -6.81 7.51 -24.69
C ARG A 39 -6.18 7.97 -23.38
N VAL A 40 -6.91 7.85 -22.26
CA VAL A 40 -6.42 8.21 -20.92
C VAL A 40 -5.38 7.19 -20.47
N ARG A 41 -5.67 5.89 -20.64
CA ARG A 41 -4.72 4.80 -20.34
C ARG A 41 -3.43 4.94 -21.14
N ARG A 42 -3.54 5.15 -22.46
CA ARG A 42 -2.38 5.34 -23.35
C ARG A 42 -1.54 6.56 -22.94
N TYR A 43 -2.17 7.66 -22.54
CA TYR A 43 -1.45 8.84 -22.05
C TYR A 43 -0.68 8.53 -20.76
N VAL A 44 -1.33 7.89 -19.79
CA VAL A 44 -0.71 7.50 -18.51
C VAL A 44 0.44 6.53 -18.73
N LEU A 45 0.23 5.47 -19.52
CA LEU A 45 1.27 4.50 -19.88
C LEU A 45 2.48 5.15 -20.54
N LYS A 46 2.25 6.06 -21.52
CA LYS A 46 3.36 6.79 -22.16
C LYS A 46 4.19 7.58 -21.14
N LYS A 47 3.55 8.22 -20.15
CA LYS A 47 4.25 8.98 -19.10
C LYS A 47 4.99 8.06 -18.14
N LEU A 48 4.38 6.97 -17.70
CA LEU A 48 5.02 5.99 -16.84
C LEU A 48 6.25 5.37 -17.51
N ARG A 49 6.11 4.88 -18.76
CA ARG A 49 7.23 4.34 -19.55
C ARG A 49 8.38 5.32 -19.66
N SER A 50 8.08 6.58 -19.95
CA SER A 50 9.09 7.64 -20.07
C SER A 50 9.85 7.87 -18.76
N ILE A 51 9.18 7.77 -17.60
CA ILE A 51 9.82 7.96 -16.28
C ILE A 51 10.62 6.71 -15.90
N LEU A 52 10.03 5.52 -16.04
CA LEU A 52 10.71 4.27 -15.71
C LEU A 52 11.92 3.98 -16.59
N SER A 53 11.95 4.52 -17.81
CA SER A 53 13.09 4.39 -18.72
C SER A 53 14.14 5.50 -18.57
N SER A 54 13.88 6.54 -17.76
CA SER A 54 14.81 7.68 -17.67
C SER A 54 15.96 7.44 -16.68
N CYS A 55 15.80 6.51 -15.74
CA CYS A 55 16.83 6.10 -14.81
C CYS A 55 16.55 4.70 -14.25
N ASN A 56 17.47 4.16 -13.45
CA ASN A 56 17.34 2.83 -12.87
C ASN A 56 16.39 2.84 -11.64
N ILE A 57 15.10 3.04 -11.90
CA ILE A 57 14.05 2.98 -10.87
C ILE A 57 13.82 1.52 -10.51
N ALA A 58 14.14 1.12 -9.27
CA ALA A 58 13.94 -0.26 -8.80
C ALA A 58 12.61 -0.48 -8.06
N TYR A 59 11.93 0.60 -7.67
CA TYR A 59 10.75 0.55 -6.82
C TYR A 59 9.77 1.67 -7.16
N VAL A 60 8.48 1.35 -7.17
CA VAL A 60 7.37 2.29 -7.37
C VAL A 60 6.31 2.07 -6.30
N LYS A 61 5.95 3.16 -5.61
CA LYS A 61 4.72 3.20 -4.81
C LYS A 61 3.58 3.79 -5.64
N TRP A 62 2.59 2.96 -6.00
CA TRP A 62 1.42 3.34 -6.77
C TRP A 62 0.27 3.74 -5.85
N ASP A 63 -0.02 5.04 -5.74
CA ASP A 63 -1.02 5.55 -4.79
C ASP A 63 -2.31 6.08 -5.45
N MET A 64 -3.40 6.06 -4.68
CA MET A 64 -4.74 6.54 -5.07
C MET A 64 -5.45 7.19 -3.87
N ASN A 65 -5.59 8.51 -3.91
CA ASN A 65 -5.91 9.31 -2.73
C ASN A 65 -7.36 9.82 -2.63
N ARG A 66 -8.31 9.23 -3.37
CA ARG A 66 -9.75 9.55 -3.24
C ARG A 66 -10.64 8.50 -3.88
N HIS A 67 -11.86 8.34 -3.37
CA HIS A 67 -12.88 7.49 -3.99
C HIS A 67 -13.48 8.12 -5.26
N LEU A 68 -14.20 7.27 -6.01
CA LEU A 68 -15.00 7.65 -7.17
C LEU A 68 -16.17 8.54 -6.72
N THR A 69 -16.39 9.63 -7.45
CA THR A 69 -17.58 10.48 -7.38
C THR A 69 -18.02 10.76 -8.81
N GLU A 70 -19.30 11.09 -9.02
CA GLU A 70 -19.86 11.34 -10.36
C GLU A 70 -19.42 10.27 -11.38
N ALA A 71 -19.54 8.99 -11.01
CA ALA A 71 -18.93 7.84 -11.68
C ALA A 71 -19.59 7.50 -13.04
N GLN A 72 -19.56 8.46 -13.95
CA GLN A 72 -20.02 8.40 -15.32
C GLN A 72 -18.84 8.71 -16.25
N SER A 73 -18.89 8.12 -17.44
CA SER A 73 -17.88 8.28 -18.47
C SER A 73 -18.45 9.09 -19.63
N ALA A 74 -17.66 10.05 -20.14
CA ALA A 74 -17.98 10.76 -21.37
C ALA A 74 -17.92 9.87 -22.63
N LEU A 75 -17.28 8.70 -22.54
CA LEU A 75 -17.20 7.73 -23.64
C LEU A 75 -18.51 6.96 -23.83
N LEU A 76 -19.29 6.80 -22.77
CA LEU A 76 -20.54 6.05 -22.83
C LEU A 76 -21.67 7.01 -23.21
N SER A 77 -22.17 6.87 -24.44
CA SER A 77 -23.36 7.55 -24.94
C SER A 77 -24.64 6.91 -24.37
N ASP A 78 -25.79 7.51 -24.65
CA ASP A 78 -27.10 7.03 -24.14
C ASP A 78 -27.43 5.59 -24.56
N ASP A 79 -26.79 5.07 -25.62
CA ASP A 79 -26.89 3.70 -26.12
C ASP A 79 -26.06 2.68 -25.32
N ARG A 80 -25.19 3.13 -24.40
CA ARG A 80 -24.44 2.28 -23.48
C ARG A 80 -24.71 2.64 -22.02
N PRO A 81 -25.06 1.68 -21.16
CA PRO A 81 -25.46 1.99 -19.79
C PRO A 81 -24.29 2.54 -18.97
N GLN A 82 -24.48 3.74 -18.42
CA GLN A 82 -23.53 4.38 -17.50
C GLN A 82 -23.20 3.54 -16.25
N GLY A 83 -24.06 2.56 -15.91
CA GLY A 83 -23.83 1.59 -14.84
C GLY A 83 -22.56 0.74 -15.01
N GLU A 84 -22.01 0.64 -16.20
CA GLU A 84 -20.76 -0.09 -16.46
C GLU A 84 -19.49 0.71 -16.09
N THR A 85 -19.60 2.02 -15.87
CA THR A 85 -18.45 2.93 -15.76
C THR A 85 -17.46 2.50 -14.68
N MET A 86 -17.96 2.19 -13.48
CA MET A 86 -17.09 1.81 -12.35
C MET A 86 -16.31 0.53 -12.63
N HIS A 87 -16.96 -0.46 -13.24
CA HIS A 87 -16.30 -1.72 -13.60
C HIS A 87 -15.28 -1.52 -14.72
N ARG A 88 -15.66 -0.80 -15.80
CA ARG A 88 -14.76 -0.46 -16.90
C ARG A 88 -13.57 0.39 -16.45
N HIS A 89 -13.76 1.28 -15.47
CA HIS A 89 -12.69 2.01 -14.84
C HIS A 89 -11.69 1.06 -14.18
N MET A 90 -12.15 0.09 -13.38
CA MET A 90 -11.27 -0.89 -12.74
C MET A 90 -10.56 -1.80 -13.74
N LEU A 91 -11.24 -2.29 -14.77
CA LEU A 91 -10.60 -3.03 -15.87
C LEU A 91 -9.50 -2.19 -16.53
N GLY A 92 -9.75 -0.89 -16.71
CA GLY A 92 -8.76 0.03 -17.23
C GLY A 92 -7.56 0.26 -16.31
N VAL A 93 -7.77 0.32 -15.00
CA VAL A 93 -6.69 0.36 -14.00
C VAL A 93 -5.85 -0.91 -14.06
N TYR A 94 -6.49 -2.08 -14.12
CA TYR A 94 -5.80 -3.37 -14.25
C TYR A 94 -5.00 -3.46 -15.55
N GLN A 95 -5.53 -3.02 -16.69
CA GLN A 95 -4.77 -2.98 -17.95
C GLN A 95 -3.50 -2.13 -17.86
N VAL A 96 -3.57 -0.98 -17.17
CA VAL A 96 -2.39 -0.11 -17.01
C VAL A 96 -1.35 -0.74 -16.08
N LEU A 97 -1.79 -1.31 -14.96
CA LEU A 97 -0.91 -2.01 -14.04
C LEU A 97 -0.26 -3.21 -14.71
N ASP A 98 -1.05 -4.09 -15.33
CA ASP A 98 -0.58 -5.27 -16.06
C ASP A 98 0.48 -4.93 -17.11
N SER A 99 0.21 -3.89 -17.92
CA SER A 99 1.15 -3.44 -18.95
C SER A 99 2.46 -2.98 -18.32
N ILE A 100 2.42 -2.15 -17.29
CA ILE A 100 3.64 -1.56 -16.72
C ILE A 100 4.44 -2.56 -15.89
N THR A 101 3.77 -3.48 -15.17
CA THR A 101 4.45 -4.52 -14.39
C THR A 101 5.07 -5.58 -15.30
N SER A 102 4.43 -5.88 -16.44
CA SER A 102 4.97 -6.81 -17.44
C SER A 102 6.15 -6.23 -18.23
N GLU A 103 6.08 -4.95 -18.60
CA GLU A 103 7.17 -4.26 -19.32
C GLU A 103 8.40 -3.99 -18.43
N PHE A 104 8.19 -3.80 -17.13
CA PHE A 104 9.24 -3.47 -16.16
C PHE A 104 9.31 -4.50 -15.03
N PRO A 105 9.59 -5.79 -15.31
CA PRO A 105 9.46 -6.88 -14.33
C PRO A 105 10.47 -6.82 -13.18
N LEU A 106 11.55 -6.04 -13.34
CA LEU A 106 12.55 -5.83 -12.29
C LEU A 106 12.16 -4.70 -11.32
N VAL A 107 11.14 -3.91 -11.65
CA VAL A 107 10.63 -2.84 -10.79
C VAL A 107 9.65 -3.44 -9.79
N ARG A 108 9.90 -3.22 -8.51
CA ARG A 108 9.00 -3.66 -7.43
C ARG A 108 7.88 -2.65 -7.25
N PHE A 109 6.63 -3.10 -7.35
CA PHE A 109 5.46 -2.26 -7.14
C PHE A 109 4.87 -2.49 -5.74
N GLU A 110 4.74 -1.40 -4.98
CA GLU A 110 3.89 -1.33 -3.79
C GLU A 110 2.62 -0.57 -4.14
N THR A 111 1.45 -1.15 -3.91
CA THR A 111 0.19 -0.42 -4.12
C THR A 111 -0.25 0.30 -2.85
N CYS A 112 -1.00 1.38 -3.01
CA CYS A 112 -1.46 2.23 -1.94
C CYS A 112 -2.77 2.92 -2.34
N ALA A 113 -3.60 3.22 -1.36
CA ALA A 113 -4.77 4.08 -1.51
C ALA A 113 -5.04 4.83 -0.20
N GLY A 114 -4.19 5.83 0.13
CA GLY A 114 -4.19 6.47 1.45
C GLY A 114 -3.99 5.47 2.58
N GLY A 115 -3.00 4.59 2.44
CA GLY A 115 -2.90 3.34 3.18
C GLY A 115 -3.64 2.20 2.48
N GLY A 116 -4.26 1.32 3.26
CA GLY A 116 -4.90 0.09 2.80
C GLY A 116 -6.29 0.25 2.17
N GLY A 117 -6.63 1.39 1.59
CA GLY A 117 -7.96 1.63 1.01
C GLY A 117 -8.32 0.73 -0.18
N ARG A 118 -7.32 0.02 -0.74
CA ARG A 118 -7.46 -1.06 -1.74
C ARG A 118 -6.51 -2.21 -1.40
N PHE A 119 -6.57 -2.67 -0.16
CA PHE A 119 -5.83 -3.85 0.29
C PHE A 119 -6.63 -5.12 -0.05
N ASP A 120 -6.47 -5.60 -1.28
CA ASP A 120 -7.19 -6.74 -1.81
C ASP A 120 -6.32 -7.62 -2.72
N ALA A 121 -6.76 -8.87 -2.92
CA ALA A 121 -6.04 -9.85 -3.73
C ALA A 121 -5.90 -9.44 -5.21
N GLY A 122 -6.84 -8.63 -5.73
CA GLY A 122 -6.77 -8.11 -7.09
C GLY A 122 -5.59 -7.15 -7.28
N MET A 123 -5.36 -6.27 -6.31
CA MET A 123 -4.19 -5.39 -6.31
C MET A 123 -2.88 -6.14 -6.04
N LEU A 124 -2.90 -7.18 -5.19
CA LEU A 124 -1.71 -8.00 -4.91
C LEU A 124 -1.16 -8.76 -6.13
N TYR A 125 -2.01 -9.02 -7.13
CA TYR A 125 -1.57 -9.60 -8.40
C TYR A 125 -0.55 -8.71 -9.12
N PHE A 126 -0.70 -7.38 -9.02
CA PHE A 126 0.16 -6.41 -9.71
C PHE A 126 1.31 -5.89 -8.83
N GLY A 127 1.13 -5.87 -7.50
CA GLY A 127 2.15 -5.43 -6.56
C GLY A 127 2.18 -6.37 -5.35
N PRO A 128 3.28 -7.11 -5.10
CA PRO A 128 3.32 -8.13 -4.06
C PRO A 128 3.27 -7.56 -2.63
N GLN A 129 3.31 -6.24 -2.48
CA GLN A 129 3.18 -5.52 -1.22
C GLN A 129 2.19 -4.34 -1.36
N ILE A 130 1.51 -4.02 -0.27
CA ILE A 130 0.56 -2.91 -0.18
C ILE A 130 0.86 -2.12 1.08
N TRP A 131 0.86 -0.80 0.97
CA TRP A 131 0.95 0.08 2.13
C TRP A 131 -0.28 -0.09 3.03
N ALA A 132 -0.13 -0.76 4.16
CA ALA A 132 -1.29 -1.24 4.92
C ALA A 132 -2.08 -0.11 5.60
N SER A 133 -1.45 0.99 6.03
CA SER A 133 -2.16 2.14 6.61
C SER A 133 -1.28 3.37 6.70
N ASP A 134 -1.85 4.55 6.46
CA ASP A 134 -1.22 5.82 6.81
C ASP A 134 -1.11 6.02 8.33
N ASN A 135 -1.87 5.28 9.13
CA ASN A 135 -1.67 5.25 10.58
C ASN A 135 -0.50 4.33 10.93
N THR A 136 0.59 4.93 11.39
CA THR A 136 1.84 4.25 11.73
C THR A 136 2.06 4.09 13.23
N ASP A 137 1.06 4.45 14.05
CA ASP A 137 1.08 4.22 15.49
C ASP A 137 1.13 2.72 15.80
N ALA A 138 2.13 2.27 16.56
CA ALA A 138 2.36 0.84 16.76
C ALA A 138 1.19 0.13 17.45
N CYS A 139 0.47 0.81 18.36
CA CYS A 139 -0.71 0.21 19.00
C CYS A 139 -1.90 0.11 18.04
N CYS A 140 -2.17 1.14 17.24
CA CYS A 140 -3.16 1.06 16.17
C CYS A 140 -2.79 -0.02 15.13
N ARG A 141 -1.50 -0.12 14.81
CA ARG A 141 -0.95 -1.10 13.87
C ARG A 141 -1.13 -2.54 14.33
N ALA A 142 -1.12 -2.80 15.63
CA ALA A 142 -1.44 -4.14 16.16
C ALA A 142 -2.81 -4.64 15.66
N ARG A 143 -3.86 -3.81 15.78
CA ARG A 143 -5.21 -4.15 15.27
C ARG A 143 -5.24 -4.24 13.75
N ILE A 144 -4.65 -3.27 13.05
CA ILE A 144 -4.66 -3.22 11.59
C ILE A 144 -3.96 -4.45 10.99
N GLN A 145 -2.74 -4.76 11.43
CA GLN A 145 -1.97 -5.89 10.94
C GLN A 145 -2.62 -7.22 11.35
N SER A 146 -3.16 -7.34 12.57
CA SER A 146 -3.89 -8.54 12.99
C SER A 146 -5.12 -8.79 12.10
N GLY A 147 -5.93 -7.75 11.84
CA GLY A 147 -7.10 -7.86 10.97
C GLY A 147 -6.75 -8.26 9.53
N LEU A 148 -5.72 -7.62 8.95
CA LEU A 148 -5.25 -7.98 7.60
C LEU A 148 -4.68 -9.41 7.54
N SER A 149 -4.03 -9.88 8.60
CA SER A 149 -3.43 -11.23 8.65
C SER A 149 -4.46 -12.37 8.61
N VAL A 150 -5.76 -12.08 8.71
CA VAL A 150 -6.82 -13.06 8.53
C VAL A 150 -6.88 -13.53 7.07
N GLY A 151 -6.67 -12.62 6.11
CA GLY A 151 -6.80 -12.90 4.68
C GLY A 151 -5.48 -12.83 3.89
N TYR A 152 -4.44 -12.21 4.44
CA TYR A 152 -3.24 -11.86 3.69
C TYR A 152 -1.95 -12.26 4.42
N PRO A 153 -0.90 -12.74 3.71
CA PRO A 153 0.41 -12.98 4.31
C PRO A 153 1.02 -11.70 4.87
N MET A 154 1.73 -11.80 6.00
CA MET A 154 2.29 -10.63 6.68
C MET A 154 3.26 -9.81 5.81
N ILE A 155 4.05 -10.48 4.96
CA ILE A 155 5.01 -9.80 4.08
C ILE A 155 4.34 -8.89 3.05
N THR A 156 3.05 -9.07 2.74
CA THR A 156 2.35 -8.17 1.82
C THR A 156 1.98 -6.83 2.46
N MET A 157 2.17 -6.67 3.78
CA MET A 157 1.81 -5.48 4.52
C MET A 157 3.03 -4.57 4.72
N GLY A 158 3.13 -3.49 3.96
CA GLY A 158 4.12 -2.44 4.23
C GLY A 158 3.95 -1.89 5.64
N SER A 159 5.03 -1.87 6.44
CA SER A 159 5.03 -1.42 7.83
C SER A 159 6.32 -0.71 8.22
N HIS A 160 6.24 0.60 8.49
CA HIS A 160 7.41 1.45 8.68
C HIS A 160 7.57 1.91 10.13
N ILE A 161 8.83 2.04 10.57
CA ILE A 161 9.18 2.84 11.74
C ILE A 161 9.02 4.32 11.37
N THR A 162 8.22 5.06 12.14
CA THR A 162 8.01 6.50 11.94
C THR A 162 8.43 7.33 13.16
N ALA A 163 8.45 8.65 12.97
CA ALA A 163 8.75 9.61 14.03
C ALA A 163 7.76 9.52 15.20
N THR A 164 8.22 9.96 16.38
CA THR A 164 7.39 10.09 17.58
C THR A 164 7.52 11.53 18.14
N PRO A 165 6.46 12.18 18.65
CA PRO A 165 5.07 11.71 18.75
C PRO A 165 4.45 11.34 17.39
N ASN A 166 3.63 10.28 17.35
CA ASN A 166 3.05 9.80 16.10
C ASN A 166 2.16 10.88 15.46
N HIS A 167 2.28 11.09 14.14
CA HIS A 167 1.56 12.16 13.45
C HIS A 167 0.03 11.98 13.37
N GLN A 168 -0.47 10.74 13.44
CA GLN A 168 -1.90 10.46 13.32
C GLN A 168 -2.62 10.47 14.68
N THR A 169 -1.94 10.03 15.74
CA THR A 169 -2.55 9.80 17.05
C THR A 169 -1.97 10.67 18.16
N GLY A 170 -0.83 11.32 17.94
CA GLY A 170 -0.07 12.05 18.96
C GLY A 170 0.63 11.16 20.00
N ARG A 171 0.55 9.82 19.87
CA ARG A 171 1.11 8.90 20.87
C ARG A 171 2.63 8.91 20.87
N VAL A 172 3.22 8.87 22.07
CA VAL A 172 4.64 8.63 22.26
C VAL A 172 4.85 7.17 22.63
N LEU A 173 5.67 6.48 21.85
CA LEU A 173 6.03 5.08 22.11
C LEU A 173 7.55 4.91 21.98
N PRO A 174 8.17 4.08 22.84
CA PRO A 174 9.57 3.69 22.70
C PRO A 174 9.89 3.13 21.30
N GLY A 175 11.13 3.32 20.85
CA GLY A 175 11.56 2.89 19.51
C GLY A 175 11.47 1.39 19.31
N ASN A 176 11.83 0.60 20.31
CA ASN A 176 11.75 -0.85 20.28
C ASN A 176 10.32 -1.37 20.06
N VAL A 177 9.30 -0.69 20.63
CA VAL A 177 7.88 -1.02 20.41
C VAL A 177 7.48 -0.72 18.96
N ARG A 178 7.88 0.46 18.45
CA ARG A 178 7.64 0.86 17.05
C ARG A 178 8.33 -0.08 16.05
N GLY A 179 9.59 -0.40 16.33
CA GLY A 179 10.43 -1.33 15.58
C GLY A 179 9.86 -2.73 15.54
N GLY A 180 9.54 -3.30 16.70
CA GLY A 180 8.96 -4.64 16.81
C GLY A 180 7.65 -4.77 16.03
N MET A 181 6.77 -3.76 16.06
CA MET A 181 5.54 -3.76 15.28
C MET A 181 5.80 -3.68 13.77
N SER A 182 6.78 -2.88 13.35
CA SER A 182 7.18 -2.71 11.94
C SER A 182 7.79 -4.00 11.36
N MET A 183 8.56 -4.74 12.16
CA MET A 183 9.16 -6.02 11.76
C MET A 183 8.14 -7.14 11.49
N LEU A 184 6.90 -7.00 11.93
CA LEU A 184 5.86 -8.01 11.64
C LEU A 184 5.44 -7.99 10.16
N GLY A 185 5.68 -6.91 9.42
CA GLY A 185 5.34 -6.79 7.99
C GLY A 185 6.57 -6.64 7.08
N ALA A 186 6.35 -6.07 5.89
CA ALA A 186 7.42 -5.55 5.05
C ALA A 186 7.99 -4.27 5.70
N MET A 187 9.10 -4.43 6.41
CA MET A 187 9.69 -3.37 7.24
C MET A 187 10.29 -2.25 6.39
N GLY A 188 10.10 -1.00 6.85
CA GLY A 188 10.78 0.17 6.30
C GLY A 188 10.96 1.26 7.35
N VAL A 189 11.51 2.41 6.94
CA VAL A 189 11.73 3.56 7.81
C VAL A 189 11.18 4.80 7.11
N GLU A 190 10.33 5.55 7.80
CA GLU A 190 9.64 6.73 7.28
C GLU A 190 9.68 7.85 8.33
N LEU A 191 10.89 8.38 8.54
CA LEU A 191 11.18 9.53 9.39
C LEU A 191 12.40 10.30 8.85
N ASN A 192 12.61 11.52 9.33
CA ASN A 192 13.77 12.31 8.93
C ASN A 192 15.03 11.84 9.66
N LEU A 193 15.81 10.97 9.01
CA LEU A 193 17.06 10.44 9.57
C LEU A 193 18.10 11.51 9.88
N MET A 194 18.07 12.66 9.19
CA MET A 194 18.99 13.78 9.44
C MET A 194 18.70 14.51 10.76
N LYS A 195 17.55 14.21 11.38
CA LYS A 195 17.13 14.77 12.68
C LYS A 195 17.09 13.73 13.80
N ALA A 196 17.46 12.48 13.50
CA ALA A 196 17.52 11.43 14.50
C ALA A 196 18.78 11.61 15.37
N ASP A 197 18.66 11.35 16.67
CA ASP A 197 19.81 11.25 17.56
C ASP A 197 20.57 9.94 17.33
N VAL A 198 21.78 9.84 17.90
CA VAL A 198 22.66 8.68 17.71
C VAL A 198 22.02 7.41 18.26
N GLU A 199 21.33 7.55 19.38
CA GLU A 199 20.63 6.47 20.08
C GLU A 199 19.54 5.85 19.19
N LEU A 200 18.69 6.67 18.55
CA LEU A 200 17.66 6.20 17.63
C LEU A 200 18.25 5.57 16.37
N LEU A 201 19.35 6.12 15.85
CA LEU A 201 20.02 5.56 14.67
C LEU A 201 20.61 4.17 14.96
N GLU A 202 21.26 3.98 16.10
CA GLU A 202 21.78 2.67 16.52
C GLU A 202 20.64 1.68 16.81
N GLU A 203 19.53 2.14 17.38
CA GLU A 203 18.33 1.32 17.57
C GLU A 203 17.74 0.83 16.23
N ILE A 204 17.57 1.74 15.25
CA ILE A 204 17.10 1.39 13.90
C ILE A 204 18.05 0.39 13.24
N LYS A 205 19.36 0.60 13.37
CA LYS A 205 20.38 -0.30 12.81
C LYS A 205 20.32 -1.70 13.42
N ALA A 206 20.14 -1.80 14.74
CA ALA A 206 19.96 -3.07 15.42
C ALA A 206 18.68 -3.79 14.95
N LEU A 207 17.56 -3.07 14.85
CA LEU A 207 16.30 -3.61 14.36
C LEU A 207 16.41 -4.12 12.92
N LEU A 208 17.07 -3.36 12.03
CA LEU A 208 17.31 -3.77 10.65
C LEU A 208 18.19 -5.02 10.57
N HIS A 209 19.17 -5.17 11.47
CA HIS A 209 19.99 -6.38 11.54
C HIS A 209 19.14 -7.61 11.89
N VAL A 210 18.29 -7.51 12.91
CA VAL A 210 17.38 -8.60 13.29
C VAL A 210 16.36 -8.89 12.18
N TYR A 211 15.83 -7.85 11.52
CA TYR A 211 14.88 -8.04 10.44
C TYR A 211 15.50 -8.80 9.25
N LYS A 212 16.72 -8.42 8.85
CA LYS A 212 17.44 -9.09 7.76
C LYS A 212 17.77 -10.54 8.07
N SER A 213 18.08 -10.88 9.32
CA SER A 213 18.34 -12.28 9.70
C SER A 213 17.07 -13.12 9.80
N ALA A 214 15.92 -12.51 10.06
CA ALA A 214 14.65 -13.20 10.26
C ALA A 214 13.75 -13.26 9.00
N ILE A 215 13.91 -12.34 8.03
CA ILE A 215 12.93 -12.14 6.95
C ILE A 215 12.70 -13.41 6.11
N ASP A 216 13.76 -14.14 5.74
CA ASP A 216 13.63 -15.31 4.87
C ASP A 216 12.94 -16.49 5.57
N SER A 217 13.45 -16.90 6.73
CA SER A 217 12.92 -18.05 7.46
C SER A 217 11.56 -17.79 8.09
N ASN A 218 11.29 -16.56 8.53
CA ASN A 218 10.11 -16.26 9.34
C ASN A 218 8.99 -15.57 8.54
N LEU A 219 9.29 -14.52 7.78
CA LEU A 219 8.24 -13.75 7.09
C LEU A 219 7.91 -14.28 5.70
N LEU A 220 8.93 -14.70 4.94
CA LEU A 220 8.74 -15.20 3.57
C LEU A 220 8.33 -16.67 3.55
N LYS A 221 8.99 -17.51 4.35
CA LYS A 221 8.77 -18.98 4.35
C LYS A 221 8.05 -19.51 5.58
N GLY A 222 7.93 -18.68 6.62
CA GLY A 222 7.38 -19.11 7.90
C GLY A 222 5.86 -19.23 7.91
N LYS A 223 5.34 -19.93 8.91
CA LYS A 223 3.91 -19.98 9.23
C LYS A 223 3.59 -18.90 10.27
N PHE A 224 2.64 -18.03 9.97
CA PHE A 224 2.21 -16.98 10.88
C PHE A 224 1.13 -17.48 11.84
N TYR A 225 1.33 -17.29 13.14
CA TYR A 225 0.37 -17.64 14.19
C TYR A 225 0.04 -16.39 15.01
N ARG A 226 -1.25 -16.06 15.12
CA ARG A 226 -1.73 -15.05 16.07
C ARG A 226 -1.86 -15.71 17.44
N LEU A 227 -1.10 -15.25 18.43
CA LEU A 227 -1.17 -15.76 19.81
C LEU A 227 -1.92 -14.83 20.77
N TRP A 228 -2.16 -13.58 20.34
CA TRP A 228 -2.84 -12.55 21.09
C TRP A 228 -3.84 -11.84 20.19
N ASP A 229 -5.01 -11.51 20.73
CA ASP A 229 -6.04 -10.78 20.01
C ASP A 229 -6.06 -9.30 20.44
N PRO A 230 -5.62 -8.36 19.57
CA PRO A 230 -5.68 -6.92 19.86
C PRO A 230 -7.09 -6.33 19.89
N PHE A 231 -8.10 -7.11 19.49
CA PHE A 231 -9.51 -6.71 19.54
C PHE A 231 -10.17 -7.06 20.88
N ASP A 232 -9.60 -8.01 21.64
CA ASP A 232 -10.08 -8.38 22.97
C ASP A 232 -9.33 -7.60 24.06
N MET A 233 -10.08 -6.79 24.82
CA MET A 233 -9.52 -6.00 25.92
C MET A 233 -9.15 -6.86 27.15
N HIS A 234 -9.54 -8.14 27.18
CA HIS A 234 -9.22 -9.08 28.25
C HIS A 234 -8.01 -9.98 27.93
N SER A 235 -7.45 -9.89 26.73
CA SER A 235 -6.33 -10.73 26.30
C SER A 235 -5.00 -10.25 26.88
N THR A 236 -4.33 -11.08 27.69
CA THR A 236 -3.25 -10.64 28.61
C THR A 236 -1.80 -10.93 28.18
N GLN A 237 -1.50 -11.65 27.09
CA GLN A 237 -0.10 -11.90 26.67
C GLN A 237 0.06 -12.17 25.17
N ALA A 238 1.20 -11.77 24.59
CA ALA A 238 1.68 -12.20 23.28
C ALA A 238 3.09 -12.79 23.39
N SER A 239 3.33 -13.94 22.75
CA SER A 239 4.67 -14.43 22.42
C SER A 239 4.71 -14.84 20.94
N ILE A 240 5.90 -14.96 20.34
CA ILE A 240 6.08 -15.50 18.99
C ILE A 240 6.91 -16.77 19.16
N ARG A 241 6.41 -17.93 18.72
CA ARG A 241 7.20 -19.16 18.61
C ARG A 241 7.67 -19.32 17.18
N CYS A 242 8.99 -19.24 16.97
CA CYS A 242 9.61 -19.73 15.74
C CYS A 242 9.82 -21.24 15.86
N GLY A 243 9.29 -22.01 14.91
CA GLY A 243 9.43 -23.47 14.91
C GLY A 243 10.86 -23.90 14.59
N GLY A 244 11.56 -24.45 15.58
CA GLY A 244 12.71 -25.34 15.38
C GLY A 244 12.23 -26.80 15.38
N ASN A 245 12.91 -27.64 14.62
CA ASN A 245 12.55 -29.04 14.34
C ASN A 245 12.14 -29.86 15.57
N SER A 246 11.22 -30.79 15.31
CA SER A 246 10.71 -31.86 16.18
C SER A 246 11.73 -32.39 17.18
N LEU A 247 11.38 -32.34 18.47
CA LEU A 247 11.90 -33.29 19.44
C LEU A 247 11.27 -34.64 19.13
N ASP A 248 12.05 -35.48 18.45
CA ASP A 248 11.84 -36.92 18.39
C ASP A 248 11.93 -37.44 19.84
N GLY A 249 10.77 -37.69 20.44
CA GLY A 249 10.64 -38.37 21.71
C GLY A 249 10.70 -39.87 21.48
N SER A 250 11.86 -40.38 21.10
CA SER A 250 12.17 -41.80 21.15
C SER A 250 13.53 -42.02 21.82
N SER A 251 13.48 -42.61 23.02
CA SER A 251 14.47 -43.48 23.68
C SER A 251 14.78 -43.13 25.15
N MET A 252 14.44 -44.12 25.98
CA MET A 252 14.72 -44.40 27.41
C MET A 252 13.92 -43.65 28.47
#